data_AF-A0A9D6KVI2-F1
#
_entry.id   AF-A0A9D6KVI2-F1
#
_cell.length_a   1.000
_cell.length_b   1.000
_cell.length_c   1.000
_cell.angle_alpha   90.00
_cell.angle_beta   90.00
_cell.angle_gamma   90.00
#
_symmetry.space_group_name_H-M   'P 1'
#
loop_
_entity.id
_entity.type
_entity.pdbx_description
1 polymer ?
#
loop_
_entity_poly.entity_id
_entity_poly.type
_entity_poly.pdbx_seq_one_letter_code
_entity_poly.pdbx_strand_id
1 'polypeptide(L)'
;MKQGKFAESIVQLQKILDEYPEDVLADDAYFLQGDIQEHQLKNKEKAMDIYREFLNKFPGSVYAAEARKRYRVLRGDFSDTPNQ
;
A
#
# COMPACT_ATOMS: atom_id res chain seq x y z
N MET A 1 5.70 14.60 16.51
CA MET A 1 5.22 13.20 16.65
C MET A 1 3.96 13.04 15.81
N LYS A 2 4.04 12.48 14.59
CA LYS A 2 2.86 12.26 13.71
C LYS A 2 2.40 10.79 13.68
N GLN A 3 3.04 9.91 14.45
CA GLN A 3 2.79 8.47 14.44
C GLN A 3 1.34 8.09 14.80
N GLY A 4 0.70 8.84 15.71
CA GLY A 4 -0.69 8.57 16.11
C GLY A 4 -1.72 8.76 14.98
N LYS A 5 -1.47 9.66 14.02
CA LYS A 5 -2.43 9.97 12.95
C LYS A 5 -2.41 8.94 11.81
N PHE A 6 -1.35 8.17 11.66
CA PHE A 6 -1.24 7.18 10.58
C PHE A 6 -2.11 5.95 10.85
N ALA A 7 -2.17 5.50 12.11
CA ALA A 7 -3.08 4.44 12.51
C ALA A 7 -4.54 4.84 12.30
N GLU A 8 -4.90 6.06 12.72
CA GLU A 8 -6.24 6.62 12.45
C GLU A 8 -6.52 6.73 10.95
N SER A 9 -5.55 7.17 10.15
CA SER A 9 -5.71 7.26 8.69
C SER A 9 -5.99 5.89 8.08
N ILE A 10 -5.24 4.86 8.47
CA ILE A 10 -5.48 3.49 8.00
C ILE A 10 -6.90 3.02 8.39
N VAL A 11 -7.36 3.31 9.61
CA VAL A 11 -8.72 2.96 10.04
C VAL A 11 -9.79 3.68 9.21
N GLN A 12 -9.60 4.96 8.90
CA GLN A 12 -10.52 5.71 8.04
C GLN A 12 -10.53 5.17 6.60
N LEU A 13 -9.34 4.86 6.06
CA LEU A 13 -9.22 4.25 4.73
C LEU A 13 -9.87 2.87 4.70
N GLN A 14 -9.74 2.08 5.76
CA GLN A 14 -10.40 0.78 5.86
C GLN A 14 -11.92 0.91 5.87
N LYS A 15 -12.47 1.90 6.58
CA LYS A 15 -13.91 2.18 6.51
C LYS A 15 -14.39 2.51 5.10
N ILE A 16 -13.60 3.27 4.34
CA ILE A 16 -13.93 3.56 2.93
C ILE A 16 -13.94 2.27 2.11
N LEU A 17 -12.98 1.37 2.33
CA LEU A 17 -12.94 0.07 1.66
C LEU A 17 -14.13 -0.82 2.04
N ASP A 18 -14.60 -0.74 3.28
CA ASP A 18 -15.70 -1.57 3.78
C ASP A 18 -17.07 -1.01 3.37
N GLU A 19 -17.24 0.32 3.40
CA GLU A 19 -18.50 1.00 3.05
C GLU A 19 -18.65 1.22 1.54
N TYR A 20 -17.54 1.43 0.82
CA TYR A 20 -17.51 1.78 -0.60
C TYR A 20 -16.51 0.92 -1.41
N PRO A 21 -16.55 -0.41 -1.35
CA PRO A 21 -15.56 -1.29 -2.00
C PRO A 21 -15.50 -1.19 -3.53
N GLU A 22 -16.58 -0.73 -4.18
CA GLU A 22 -16.70 -0.60 -5.64
C GLU A 22 -16.52 0.84 -6.13
N ASP A 23 -16.33 1.80 -5.22
CA ASP A 23 -16.11 3.20 -5.57
C ASP A 23 -14.65 3.40 -6.03
N VAL A 24 -14.41 4.41 -6.86
CA VAL A 24 -13.07 4.89 -7.26
C VAL A 24 -12.26 5.36 -6.05
N LEU A 25 -12.93 5.61 -4.92
CA LEU A 25 -12.24 5.90 -3.66
C LEU A 25 -11.64 4.66 -3.01
N ALA A 26 -12.10 3.44 -3.34
CA ALA A 26 -11.58 2.21 -2.76
C ALA A 26 -10.15 1.95 -3.20
N ASP A 27 -9.86 2.09 -4.49
CA ASP A 27 -8.51 1.87 -4.99
C ASP A 27 -7.53 2.95 -4.51
N ASP A 28 -7.99 4.22 -4.46
CA ASP A 28 -7.26 5.31 -3.79
C ASP A 28 -6.93 4.94 -2.34
N ALA A 29 -7.93 4.50 -1.58
CA ALA A 29 -7.80 4.22 -0.15
C ALA A 29 -6.81 3.09 0.12
N TYR A 30 -6.89 2.01 -0.66
CA TYR A 30 -6.00 0.85 -0.53
C TYR A 30 -4.56 1.22 -0.88
N PHE A 31 -4.36 2.00 -1.96
CA PHE A 31 -3.03 2.47 -2.35
C PHE A 31 -2.42 3.38 -1.27
N LEU A 32 -3.22 4.29 -0.70
CA LEU A 32 -2.79 5.20 0.36
C LEU A 32 -2.40 4.44 1.64
N GLN A 33 -3.10 3.35 1.98
CA GLN A 33 -2.69 2.49 3.10
C GLN A 33 -1.28 1.92 2.87
N GLY A 34 -0.98 1.46 1.65
CA GLY A 34 0.34 0.98 1.26
C GLY A 34 1.41 2.06 1.37
N ASP A 35 1.11 3.26 0.87
CA ASP A 35 1.99 4.43 0.93
C ASP A 35 2.30 4.84 2.38
N ILE A 36 1.30 4.82 3.26
CA ILE A 36 1.48 5.09 4.69
C ILE A 36 2.38 4.04 5.34
N GLN A 37 2.16 2.74 5.05
CA GLN A 37 3.02 1.68 5.57
C GLN A 37 4.47 1.86 5.11
N GLU A 38 4.67 2.20 3.84
CA GLU A 38 5.97 2.41 3.22
C GLU A 38 6.70 3.64 3.76
N HIS A 39 6.08 4.82 3.68
CA HIS A 39 6.75 6.08 3.98
C HIS A 39 6.71 6.45 5.45
N GLN A 40 5.58 6.18 6.12
CA GLN A 40 5.35 6.65 7.48
C GLN A 40 5.78 5.62 8.51
N LEU A 41 5.37 4.37 8.32
CA LEU A 41 5.71 3.28 9.22
C LEU A 41 7.01 2.57 8.84
N LYS A 42 7.56 2.88 7.65
CA LYS A 42 8.77 2.25 7.10
C LYS A 42 8.71 0.72 7.12
N ASN A 43 7.51 0.17 7.08
CA ASN A 43 7.26 -1.26 7.14
C ASN A 43 7.13 -1.78 5.71
N LYS A 44 8.28 -2.12 5.12
CA LYS A 44 8.38 -2.56 3.74
C LYS A 44 7.62 -3.87 3.50
N GLU A 45 7.70 -4.84 4.40
CA GLU A 45 6.98 -6.11 4.28
C GLU A 45 5.47 -5.87 4.18
N LYS A 46 4.93 -5.07 5.12
CA LYS A 46 3.50 -4.79 5.13
C LYS A 46 3.05 -3.97 3.93
N ALA A 47 3.86 -3.00 3.49
CA ALA A 47 3.58 -2.25 2.27
C ALA A 47 3.60 -3.15 1.02
N MET A 48 4.53 -4.11 0.93
CA MET A 48 4.59 -5.08 -0.16
C MET A 48 3.33 -5.94 -0.23
N ASP A 49 2.86 -6.44 0.90
CA ASP A 49 1.65 -7.25 0.94
C ASP A 49 0.41 -6.45 0.52
N ILE A 50 0.30 -5.20 0.99
CA ILE A 50 -0.78 -4.30 0.56
C ILE A 50 -0.72 -4.03 -0.94
N TYR A 51 0.44 -3.68 -1.49
CA TYR A 51 0.55 -3.44 -2.95
C TYR A 51 0.28 -4.71 -3.75
N ARG A 52 0.66 -5.89 -3.25
CA ARG A 52 0.35 -7.17 -3.90
C ARG A 52 -1.16 -7.42 -3.92
N GLU A 53 -1.83 -7.27 -2.79
CA GLU A 53 -3.28 -7.45 -2.70
C GLU A 53 -4.02 -6.40 -3.55
N PHE A 54 -3.54 -5.16 -3.55
CA PHE A 54 -4.05 -4.08 -4.37
C PHE A 54 -4.05 -4.46 -5.85
N LEU A 55 -2.94 -5.00 -6.36
CA LEU A 55 -2.83 -5.44 -7.76
C LEU A 55 -3.77 -6.59 -8.10
N ASN A 56 -4.10 -7.44 -7.12
CA ASN A 56 -5.04 -8.54 -7.30
C ASN A 56 -6.50 -8.07 -7.25
N LYS A 57 -6.82 -7.12 -6.36
CA LYS A 57 -8.17 -6.57 -6.17
C LYS A 57 -8.52 -5.53 -7.23
N PHE A 58 -7.57 -4.67 -7.58
CA PHE A 58 -7.75 -3.50 -8.46
C PHE A 58 -6.76 -3.51 -9.64
N PRO A 59 -6.75 -4.56 -10.49
CA PRO A 59 -5.81 -4.65 -11.61
C PRO A 59 -6.02 -3.55 -12.68
N GLY A 60 -7.21 -2.95 -12.73
CA GLY A 60 -7.56 -1.87 -13.67
C GLY A 60 -7.45 -0.45 -13.08
N SER A 61 -7.03 -0.32 -11.82
CA SER A 61 -6.87 1.01 -11.21
C SER A 61 -5.76 1.81 -11.88
N VAL A 62 -5.90 3.13 -11.90
CA VAL A 62 -4.86 4.08 -12.29
C VAL A 62 -3.58 3.90 -11.48
N TYR A 63 -3.67 3.44 -10.23
CA TYR A 63 -2.51 3.17 -9.38
C TYR A 63 -1.92 1.78 -9.58
N ALA A 64 -2.53 0.88 -10.35
CA ALA A 64 -2.00 -0.47 -10.55
C ALA A 64 -0.58 -0.47 -11.14
N ALA A 65 -0.30 0.44 -12.08
CA ALA A 65 1.04 0.61 -12.64
C ALA A 65 2.05 1.05 -11.56
N GLU A 66 1.66 2.02 -10.72
CA GLU A 66 2.53 2.57 -9.67
C GLU A 66 2.72 1.59 -8.50
N ALA A 67 1.66 0.93 -8.05
CA ALA A 67 1.72 -0.12 -7.03
C ALA A 67 2.63 -1.27 -7.46
N ARG A 68 2.57 -1.69 -8.73
CA ARG A 68 3.48 -2.69 -9.29
C ARG A 68 4.93 -2.21 -9.27
N LYS A 69 5.17 -0.96 -9.65
CA LYS A 69 6.51 -0.36 -9.61
C LYS A 69 7.05 -0.34 -8.18
N ARG A 70 6.27 0.16 -7.22
CA ARG A 70 6.63 0.21 -5.80
C ARG A 70 6.84 -1.17 -5.20
N TYR A 71 5.95 -2.12 -5.48
CA TYR A 71 6.11 -3.51 -5.05
C TYR A 71 7.46 -4.11 -5.50
N ARG A 72 7.87 -3.86 -6.75
CA ARG A 72 9.18 -4.33 -7.27
C ARG A 72 10.36 -3.63 -6.58
N VAL A 73 10.25 -2.34 -6.31
CA VAL A 73 11.27 -1.58 -5.56
C VAL A 73 11.40 -2.12 -4.14
N LEU A 74 10.27 -2.35 -3.46
CA LEU A 74 10.23 -2.84 -2.09
C LEU A 74 10.69 -4.29 -1.94
N ARG A 75 10.38 -5.16 -2.91
CA ARG A 75 10.84 -6.56 -2.96
C ARG A 75 12.35 -6.68 -2.96
N GLY A 76 13.06 -5.62 -3.33
CA GLY A 76 14.51 -5.65 -3.30
C GLY A 76 15.12 -6.24 -4.56
N ASP A 77 14.47 -6.09 -5.74
CA ASP A 77 15.19 -6.23 -7.04
C ASP A 77 16.44 -5.30 -7.09
N PHE A 78 16.57 -4.35 -6.15
CA PHE A 78 17.74 -3.47 -5.94
C PHE A 78 18.46 -3.63 -4.58
N SER A 79 18.09 -4.61 -3.74
CA SER A 79 18.80 -4.92 -2.49
C SER A 79 19.38 -6.33 -2.54
N ASP A 80 20.17 -6.56 -3.59
CA ASP A 80 21.19 -7.59 -3.57
C ASP A 80 22.33 -7.07 -2.65
N THR A 81 22.14 -7.23 -1.35
CA THR A 81 23.25 -7.69 -0.53
C THR A 81 22.89 -9.10 -0.10
N PRO A 82 23.34 -10.11 -0.86
CA PRO A 82 23.33 -11.45 -0.36
C PRO A 82 24.35 -11.54 0.79
N ASN A 83 24.07 -12.49 1.66
CA ASN A 83 25.05 -13.27 2.41
C ASN A 83 25.34 -12.83 3.86
N GLN A 84 24.76 -13.64 4.76
CA GLN A 84 25.40 -14.35 5.90
C GLN A 84 26.03 -13.57 7.05
#